data_AF-A0A699TXN3-F1
#
_entry.id   AF-A0A699TXN3-F1
#
_cell.length_a   1.000
_cell.length_b   1.000
_cell.length_c   1.000
_cell.angle_alpha   90.00
_cell.angle_beta   90.00
_cell.angle_gamma   90.00
#
_symmetry.space_group_name_H-M   'P 1'
#
loop_
_entity.id
_entity.type
_entity.pdbx_description
1 polymer ?
#
loop_
_entity_poly.entity_id
_entity_poly.type
_entity_poly.pdbx_seq_one_letter_code
_entity_poly.pdbx_strand_id
1 'polypeptide(L)' 'LVANGSERVIEDIREHAYQIEKLSSFQYIDSTGRDQGNNIRKKSQILIALVNDKDKIQEMREKAAASRD' A
#
# COMPACT_ATOMS: atom_id res chain seq x y z
N LEU A 1 -5.88 -5.69 -5.50
CA LEU A 1 -5.74 -6.68 -4.40
C LEU A 1 -6.23 -6.13 -3.07
N VAL A 2 -5.65 -5.04 -2.54
CA VAL A 2 -6.09 -4.44 -1.25
C VAL A 2 -7.56 -4.03 -1.25
N ALA A 3 -8.03 -3.34 -2.30
CA ALA A 3 -9.41 -2.84 -2.39
C ALA A 3 -10.42 -3.83 -3.03
N ASN A 4 -9.94 -4.75 -3.85
CA ASN A 4 -10.80 -5.58 -4.74
C ASN A 4 -10.57 -7.09 -4.60
N GLY A 5 -9.63 -7.50 -3.73
CA GLY A 5 -9.22 -8.89 -3.56
C GLY A 5 -9.77 -9.50 -2.28
N SER A 6 -9.31 -10.71 -1.96
CA SER A 6 -9.68 -11.40 -0.71
C SER A 6 -9.31 -10.57 0.54
N GLU A 7 -10.09 -10.69 1.60
CA GLU A 7 -9.77 -10.11 2.92
C GLU A 7 -8.41 -10.59 3.44
N ARG A 8 -8.03 -11.85 3.13
CA ARG A 8 -6.72 -12.43 3.49
C ARG A 8 -5.53 -11.60 3.01
N VAL A 9 -5.69 -10.86 1.90
CA VAL A 9 -4.63 -9.96 1.39
C VAL A 9 -4.25 -8.92 2.45
N ILE A 10 -5.20 -8.44 3.26
CA ILE A 10 -4.92 -7.45 4.30
C ILE A 10 -4.14 -8.08 5.46
N GLU A 11 -4.52 -9.31 5.84
CA GLU A 11 -3.84 -10.09 6.88
C GLU A 11 -2.39 -10.39 6.47
N ASP A 12 -2.18 -10.88 5.25
CA ASP A 12 -0.85 -11.19 4.70
C ASP A 12 0.04 -9.94 4.68
N ILE A 13 -0.51 -8.78 4.29
CA ILE A 13 0.24 -7.52 4.25
C ILE A 13 0.62 -7.06 5.68
N ARG A 14 -0.26 -7.24 6.67
CA ARG A 14 0.04 -6.90 8.07
C ARG A 14 1.13 -7.82 8.64
N GLU A 15 1.06 -9.12 8.34
CA GLU A 15 2.09 -10.09 8.76
C GLU A 15 3.47 -9.76 8.17
N HIS A 16 3.50 -9.28 6.93
CA HIS A 16 4.73 -8.93 6.22
C HIS A 16 5.04 -7.42 6.26
N ALA A 17 4.43 -6.66 7.16
CA ALA A 17 4.56 -5.20 7.22
C ALA A 17 6.02 -4.74 7.31
N TYR A 18 6.85 -5.46 8.06
CA TYR A 18 8.29 -5.15 8.20
C TYR A 18 9.04 -5.14 6.86
N GLN A 19 8.63 -5.96 5.88
CA GLN A 19 9.26 -5.98 4.55
C GLN A 19 8.90 -4.72 3.76
N ILE A 20 7.64 -4.29 3.90
CA ILE A 20 7.13 -3.08 3.25
C ILE A 20 7.70 -1.82 3.92
N GLU A 21 7.89 -1.84 5.25
CA GLU A 21 8.53 -0.75 6.00
C GLU A 21 9.95 -0.45 5.52
N LYS A 22 10.71 -1.47 5.08
CA LYS A 22 12.05 -1.25 4.47
C LYS A 22 11.99 -0.38 3.22
N LEU A 23 10.85 -0.33 2.52
CA LEU A 23 10.66 0.52 1.35
C LEU A 23 10.47 2.01 1.72
N SER A 24 10.19 2.33 2.99
CA SER A 24 10.07 3.72 3.47
C SER A 24 11.38 4.50 3.41
N SER A 25 12.52 3.80 3.35
CA SER A 25 13.86 4.37 3.19
C SER A 25 14.50 4.02 1.85
N PHE A 26 13.73 3.51 0.88
CA PHE A 26 14.24 3.12 -0.43
C PHE A 26 14.85 4.32 -1.19
N GLN A 27 16.05 4.13 -1.74
CA GLN A 27 16.79 5.16 -2.48
C GLN A 27 17.11 4.68 -3.89
N TYR A 28 16.69 5.46 -4.87
CA TYR A 28 17.06 5.25 -6.26
C TYR A 28 16.96 6.57 -7.03
N ILE A 29 18.10 6.98 -7.60
CA ILE A 29 18.21 8.07 -8.56
C ILE A 29 18.46 7.44 -9.93
N ASP A 30 17.64 7.78 -10.92
CA ASP A 30 17.83 7.28 -12.28
C ASP A 30 18.96 8.00 -13.03
N SER A 31 19.27 7.55 -14.25
CA SER A 31 20.30 8.13 -15.11
C SER A 31 20.04 9.59 -15.51
N THR A 32 18.81 10.10 -15.32
CA THR A 32 18.45 11.49 -15.58
C THR A 32 18.54 12.37 -14.33
N GLY A 33 18.97 11.82 -13.20
CA GLY A 33 19.08 12.52 -11.92
C GLY A 33 17.75 12.63 -11.17
N ARG A 34 16.69 11.90 -11.56
CA ARG A 34 15.39 11.95 -10.89
C ARG A 34 15.31 10.91 -9.77
N ASP A 35 14.78 11.33 -8.61
CA ASP A 35 14.51 10.44 -7.47
C ASP A 35 13.24 9.61 -7.70
N GLN A 36 13.39 8.39 -8.24
CA GLN A 36 12.28 7.45 -8.35
C GLN A 36 11.98 6.77 -7.00
N GLY A 37 12.94 6.78 -6.08
CA GLY A 37 12.73 6.24 -4.73
C GLY A 37 11.65 6.99 -3.96
N ASN A 38 11.47 8.30 -4.21
CA ASN A 38 10.43 9.12 -3.55
C ASN A 38 9.02 8.52 -3.70
N ASN A 39 8.68 8.06 -4.91
CA ASN A 39 7.36 7.47 -5.17
C ASN A 39 7.17 6.16 -4.42
N ILE A 40 8.24 5.38 -4.28
CA ILE A 40 8.23 4.09 -3.56
C ILE A 40 8.07 4.33 -2.07
N ARG A 41 8.85 5.26 -1.49
CA ARG A 41 8.76 5.64 -0.06
C ARG A 41 7.35 6.09 0.31
N LYS A 42 6.78 7.02 -0.47
CA LYS A 42 5.41 7.51 -0.27
C LYS A 42 4.36 6.41 -0.36
N LYS A 43 4.43 5.55 -1.38
CA LYS A 43 3.45 4.46 -1.57
C LYS A 43 3.53 3.41 -0.46
N SER A 44 4.73 3.06 0.00
CA SER A 44 4.92 2.15 1.13
C SER A 44 4.29 2.71 2.41
N GLN A 45 4.56 3.97 2.74
CA GLN A 45 3.99 4.62 3.92
C GLN A 45 2.46 4.67 3.87
N ILE A 46 1.89 5.04 2.71
CA ILE A 46 0.44 5.06 2.51
C ILE A 46 -0.15 3.66 2.65
N LEU A 47 0.49 2.64 2.08
CA LEU A 47 0.01 1.26 2.16
C LEU A 47 0.00 0.76 3.61
N ILE A 48 1.08 0.96 4.37
CA ILE A 48 1.16 0.58 5.79
C ILE A 48 0.06 1.30 6.60
N ALA A 49 -0.07 2.61 6.41
CA ALA A 49 -1.09 3.40 7.11
C ALA A 49 -2.50 2.93 6.78
N LEU A 50 -2.76 2.62 5.51
CA LEU A 50 -4.04 2.10 5.05
C LEU A 50 -4.33 0.73 5.68
N VAL A 51 -3.40 -0.23 5.63
CA VAL A 51 -3.68 -1.58 6.13
C VAL A 51 -3.86 -1.62 7.65
N ASN A 52 -3.34 -0.63 8.38
CA ASN A 52 -3.51 -0.54 9.83
C ASN A 52 -4.80 0.19 10.24
N ASP A 53 -5.52 0.80 9.29
CA ASP A 53 -6.77 1.51 9.51
C ASP A 53 -7.95 0.66 9.01
N LYS A 54 -8.61 -0.04 9.93
CA LYS A 54 -9.70 -0.99 9.60
C LYS A 54 -10.87 -0.27 8.90
N ASP A 55 -11.24 0.91 9.39
CA ASP A 55 -12.40 1.65 8.88
C ASP A 55 -12.14 2.14 7.46
N LYS A 56 -10.93 2.67 7.19
CA LYS A 56 -10.55 3.08 5.82
C LYS A 56 -10.49 1.92 4.83
N ILE A 57 -10.02 0.74 5.25
CA ILE A 57 -10.02 -0.44 4.37
C ILE A 57 -11.46 -0.84 4.03
N GLN A 58 -12.34 -0.86 5.02
CA GLN A 58 -13.73 -1.22 4.84
C GLN A 58 -14.42 -0.27 3.85
N GLU A 59 -14.30 1.04 4.08
CA GLU A 59 -14.85 2.07 3.17
C GLU A 59 -14.32 1.91 1.74
N MET A 60 -13.02 1.68 1.59
CA MET A 60 -12.40 1.52 0.28
C MET A 60 -12.90 0.27 -0.44
N ARG A 61 -13.09 -0.85 0.28
CA ARG A 61 -13.60 -2.11 -0.29
C ARG A 61 -15.07 -2.02 -0.66
N GLU A 62 -15.89 -1.38 0.17
CA GLU A 62 -17.31 -1.12 -0.13
C GLU A 62 -17.45 -0.24 -1.38
N LYS A 63 -16.68 0.84 -1.46
CA LYS A 63 -16.65 1.71 -2.64
C LYS A 63 -16.18 0.96 -3.89
N ALA A 64 -15.18 0.10 -3.75
CA ALA A 64 -14.69 -0.71 -4.86
C ALA A 64 -15.73 -1.74 -5.33
N ALA A 65 -16.43 -2.39 -4.40
CA ALA A 65 -17.53 -3.30 -4.71
C ALA A 65 -18.67 -2.58 -5.45
N ALA A 66 -19.09 -1.40 -4.98
CA ALA A 66 -20.14 -0.60 -5.61
C ALA A 66 -19.79 -0.08 -7.02
N SER A 67 -18.50 -0.06 -7.39
CA SER A 67 -18.04 0.32 -8.74
C SER A 67 -17.94 -0.85 -9.71
N ARG A 68 -18.21 -2.08 -9.26
CA ARG A 68 -18.18 -3.30 -10.08
C ARG A 68 -19.57 -3.71 -10.59
N ASP A 69 -20.62 -3.11 -10.03
CA ASP A 69 -22.01 -3.20 -10.47
C ASP A 69 -22.35 -2.07 -11.46
#